data_AF-A0A3P6DIR9-F1
#
_entry.id   AF-A0A3P6DIR9-F1
#
_cell.length_a   1.000
_cell.length_b   1.000
_cell.length_c   1.000
_cell.angle_alpha   90.00
_cell.angle_beta   90.00
_cell.angle_gamma   90.00
#
_symmetry.space_group_name_H-M   'P 1'
#
loop_
_entity.id
_entity.type
_entity.pdbx_description
1 polymer ?
#
loop_
_entity_poly.entity_id
_entity_poly.type
_entity_poly.pdbx_seq_one_letter_code
_entity_poly.pdbx_strand_id
1 'polypeptide(L)'
;MGESAGSSSSWAAINSSNIGFQLLKKQGWKEGTGLGVAEQGILVPVQAELKNNKRGIGAVAEKPTKRKAVKASTDSGKEEEVSKQSKKLSKKMRKLMEHEKQLQEKEFERAFFREFWPDNV
;
A
#
# COMPACT_ATOMS: atom_id res chain seq x y z
N MET A 1 23.42 -8.29 -3.76
CA MET A 1 23.09 -8.06 -2.34
C MET A 1 22.76 -6.59 -2.21
N GLY A 2 21.52 -6.25 -1.89
CA GLY A 2 21.08 -4.86 -1.77
C GLY A 2 20.90 -4.54 -0.29
N GLU A 3 21.92 -3.95 0.31
CA GLU A 3 21.84 -3.41 1.66
C GLU A 3 20.90 -2.21 1.70
N SER A 4 19.77 -2.37 2.39
CA SER A 4 18.81 -1.31 2.66
C SER A 4 19.43 -0.32 3.65
N ALA A 5 20.17 0.64 3.12
CA ALA A 5 20.69 1.80 3.85
C ALA A 5 19.51 2.74 4.17
N GLY A 6 18.84 2.48 5.30
CA GLY A 6 17.67 3.27 5.68
C GLY A 6 17.10 2.96 7.05
N SER A 7 17.94 2.59 8.01
CA SER A 7 17.52 2.56 9.42
C SER A 7 18.48 3.42 10.23
N SER A 8 18.25 4.73 10.22
CA SER A 8 18.77 5.59 11.29
C SER A 8 18.06 5.12 12.56
N SER A 9 18.80 4.52 13.50
CA SER A 9 18.20 4.13 14.77
C SER A 9 17.67 5.40 15.43
N SER A 10 16.37 5.48 15.62
CA SER A 10 15.68 6.60 16.29
C SER A 10 16.13 6.77 17.75
N TRP A 11 16.98 5.86 18.24
CA TRP A 11 17.57 5.85 19.56
C TRP A 11 19.01 6.38 19.61
N ALA A 12 19.66 6.62 18.46
CA ALA A 12 21.01 7.16 18.45
C ALA A 12 21.03 8.65 18.84
N ALA A 13 22.00 9.02 19.68
CA ALA A 13 22.26 10.41 20.01
C ALA A 13 22.65 11.21 18.74
N ILE A 14 22.35 12.51 18.76
CA ILE A 14 22.68 13.40 17.65
C ILE A 14 24.21 13.52 17.54
N ASN A 15 24.77 13.23 16.36
CA ASN A 15 26.21 13.29 16.12
C ASN A 15 26.78 14.70 16.31
N SER A 16 28.00 14.80 16.85
CA SER A 16 28.68 16.08 17.11
C SER A 16 29.07 16.87 15.86
N SER A 17 29.22 16.19 14.72
CA SER A 17 29.42 16.79 13.40
C SER A 17 28.16 17.49 12.86
N ASN A 18 26.98 17.20 13.42
CA ASN A 18 25.73 17.81 13.00
C ASN A 18 25.68 19.29 13.43
N ILE A 19 25.33 20.18 12.51
CA ILE A 19 25.25 21.63 12.76
C ILE A 19 24.22 21.95 13.86
N GLY A 20 23.10 21.22 13.91
CA GLY A 20 22.07 21.36 14.94
C GLY A 20 22.58 21.00 16.33
N PHE A 21 23.40 19.95 16.46
CA PHE A 21 24.05 19.61 17.73
C PHE A 21 24.95 20.73 18.24
N GLN A 22 25.76 21.31 17.35
CA GLN A 22 26.66 22.41 17.70
C GLN A 22 25.89 23.66 18.12
N LEU A 23 24.78 23.96 17.43
CA LEU A 23 23.93 25.08 17.79
C LEU A 23 23.28 24.89 19.16
N LEU A 24 22.73 23.70 19.43
CA LEU A 24 22.15 23.37 20.73
C LEU A 24 23.19 23.54 21.86
N LYS A 25 24.39 22.98 21.70
CA LYS A 25 25.48 23.14 22.68
C LYS A 25 25.85 24.61 22.90
N LYS A 26 25.92 25.42 21.84
CA LYS A 26 26.18 26.87 21.93
C LYS A 26 25.09 27.62 22.69
N GLN A 27 23.84 27.18 22.60
CA GLN A 27 22.70 27.73 23.34
C GLN A 27 22.59 27.18 24.77
N GLY A 28 23.61 26.48 25.26
CA GLY A 28 23.66 25.97 26.64
C GLY A 28 22.98 24.61 26.85
N TRP A 29 22.50 23.96 25.79
CA TRP A 29 21.97 22.60 25.91
C TRP A 29 23.10 21.59 26.16
N LYS A 30 22.85 20.66 27.09
CA LYS A 30 23.77 19.59 27.45
C LYS A 30 23.29 18.28 26.86
N GLU A 31 24.24 17.51 26.36
CA GLU A 31 23.97 16.19 25.80
C GLU A 31 23.45 15.23 26.88
N GLY A 32 22.46 14.40 26.53
CA GLY A 32 21.79 13.52 27.47
C GLY A 32 20.75 14.19 28.37
N THR A 33 20.51 15.50 28.18
CA THR A 33 19.59 16.30 28.99
C THR A 33 18.36 16.72 28.18
N GLY A 34 17.19 16.75 28.82
CA GLY A 34 15.94 17.17 28.18
C GLY A 34 15.91 18.68 27.91
N LEU A 35 15.07 19.12 26.99
CA LEU A 35 14.88 20.55 26.71
C LEU A 35 13.94 21.20 27.74
N GLY A 36 14.09 22.52 27.94
CA GLY A 36 13.26 23.30 28.85
C GLY A 36 13.98 23.73 30.12
N VAL A 37 13.35 24.64 30.89
CA VAL A 37 13.95 25.28 32.08
C VAL A 37 14.37 24.27 33.15
N ALA A 38 13.58 23.21 33.32
CA ALA A 38 13.82 22.14 34.28
C ALA A 38 14.23 20.84 33.58
N GLU A 39 14.77 20.93 32.36
CA GLU A 39 15.22 19.77 31.58
C GLU A 39 14.10 18.73 31.33
N GLN A 40 12.84 19.18 31.37
CA GLN A 40 11.64 18.32 31.39
C GLN A 40 11.25 17.72 30.04
N GLY A 41 11.93 18.13 28.96
CA GLY A 41 11.66 17.69 27.60
C GLY A 41 12.02 16.23 27.38
N ILE A 42 11.32 15.59 26.45
CA ILE A 42 11.50 14.18 26.12
C ILE A 42 12.91 13.98 25.52
N LEU A 43 13.66 13.04 26.08
CA LEU A 43 15.04 12.71 25.64
C LEU A 43 15.07 11.93 24.32
N VAL A 44 14.05 11.11 24.10
CA VAL A 44 13.98 10.18 22.97
C VAL A 44 12.89 10.63 22.01
N PRO A 45 13.11 10.56 20.69
CA PRO A 45 12.07 10.81 19.70
C PRO A 45 10.84 9.93 19.92
N VAL A 46 9.65 10.53 19.84
CA VAL A 46 8.39 9.78 19.90
C VAL A 46 8.24 8.97 18.62
N GLN A 47 8.02 7.66 18.77
CA GLN A 47 7.82 6.78 17.63
C GLN A 47 6.39 6.93 17.09
N ALA A 48 6.29 7.25 15.80
CA ALA A 48 5.02 7.25 15.09
C ALA A 48 4.82 5.91 14.37
N GLU A 49 3.65 5.30 14.55
CA GLU A 49 3.23 4.14 13.77
C GLU A 49 2.48 4.59 12.52
N LEU A 50 2.93 4.15 11.35
CA LEU A 50 2.25 4.46 10.11
C LEU A 50 1.01 3.59 9.94
N LYS A 51 -0.15 4.22 9.75
CA LYS A 51 -1.39 3.51 9.43
C LYS A 51 -1.42 3.15 7.95
N ASN A 52 -1.21 1.88 7.62
CA ASN A 52 -1.25 1.40 6.23
C ASN A 52 -2.66 1.17 5.67
N ASN A 53 -3.71 1.23 6.50
CA ASN A 53 -5.09 0.96 6.10
C ASN A 53 -5.96 2.22 6.11
N LYS A 54 -7.07 2.19 5.36
CA LYS A 54 -8.07 3.28 5.31
C LYS A 54 -9.27 3.05 6.24
N ARG A 55 -9.23 2.01 7.08
CA ARG A 55 -10.35 1.66 7.97
C ARG A 55 -10.48 2.65 9.11
N GLY A 56 -11.66 2.74 9.73
CA GLY A 56 -11.85 3.56 10.92
C GLY A 56 -10.90 3.20 12.07
N ILE A 57 -10.65 4.15 12.97
CA ILE A 57 -9.91 3.87 14.21
C ILE A 57 -10.72 2.86 15.03
N GLY A 58 -10.05 1.88 15.65
CA GLY A 58 -10.71 0.82 16.41
C GLY A 58 -11.32 -0.32 15.56
N ALA A 59 -11.24 -0.25 14.22
CA ALA A 59 -11.76 -1.31 13.37
C ALA A 59 -10.89 -2.58 13.53
N VAL A 60 -11.46 -3.63 14.14
CA VAL A 60 -10.78 -4.92 14.36
C VAL A 60 -10.31 -5.45 13.01
N ALA A 61 -9.00 -5.66 12.85
CA ALA A 61 -8.48 -6.38 11.70
C ALA A 61 -8.95 -7.83 11.82
N GLU A 62 -10.00 -8.18 11.08
CA GLU A 62 -10.32 -9.57 10.78
C GLU A 62 -9.02 -10.20 10.27
N LYS A 63 -8.44 -11.11 11.06
CA LYS A 63 -7.28 -11.88 10.62
C LYS A 63 -7.66 -12.44 9.25
N PRO A 64 -6.83 -12.31 8.20
CA PRO A 64 -7.16 -12.92 6.93
C PRO A 64 -7.38 -14.41 7.21
N THR A 65 -8.64 -14.83 7.21
CA THR A 65 -8.98 -16.25 7.24
C THR A 65 -8.27 -16.79 6.03
N LYS A 66 -7.21 -17.56 6.25
CA LYS A 66 -6.55 -18.32 5.20
C LYS A 66 -7.66 -19.20 4.63
N ARG A 67 -8.36 -18.73 3.61
CA ARG A 67 -9.17 -19.59 2.75
C ARG A 67 -8.14 -20.59 2.25
N LYS A 68 -8.26 -21.83 2.73
CA LYS A 68 -7.37 -22.93 2.34
C LYS A 68 -7.32 -22.89 0.82
N ALA A 69 -6.18 -22.51 0.27
CA ALA A 69 -5.87 -22.81 -1.11
C ALA A 69 -5.98 -24.34 -1.18
N VAL A 70 -7.01 -24.82 -1.86
CA VAL A 70 -7.15 -26.24 -2.19
C VAL A 70 -5.87 -26.58 -2.95
N LYS A 71 -5.01 -27.37 -2.30
CA LYS A 71 -3.83 -27.93 -2.93
C LYS A 71 -4.33 -28.83 -4.05
N ALA A 72 -4.19 -28.39 -5.29
CA ALA A 72 -4.20 -29.29 -6.42
C ALA A 72 -2.89 -30.09 -6.37
N SER A 73 -2.99 -31.28 -5.81
CA SER A 73 -2.06 -32.38 -6.08
C SER A 73 -2.11 -32.68 -7.57
N THR A 74 -1.00 -32.52 -8.29
CA THR A 74 -0.83 -33.22 -9.56
C THR A 74 0.61 -33.66 -9.68
N ASP A 75 0.79 -34.84 -9.09
CA ASP A 75 1.68 -35.89 -9.56
C ASP A 75 1.70 -35.99 -11.09
N SER A 76 2.89 -36.27 -11.59
CA SER A 76 3.26 -36.42 -12.99
C SER A 76 2.48 -37.52 -13.71
N GLY A 77 1.91 -37.16 -14.88
CA GLY A 77 1.72 -38.09 -15.99
C GLY A 77 0.28 -38.25 -16.49
N LYS A 78 0.03 -37.74 -17.71
CA LYS A 78 -1.08 -38.04 -18.64
C LYS A 78 -2.38 -37.21 -18.57
N GLU A 79 -2.34 -35.87 -18.66
CA GLU A 79 -3.56 -35.04 -18.92
C GLU A 79 -3.30 -33.73 -19.72
N GLU A 80 -2.79 -33.83 -20.95
CA GLU A 80 -2.39 -32.64 -21.75
C GLU A 80 -3.46 -32.07 -22.70
N GLU A 81 -4.54 -32.80 -23.01
CA GLU A 81 -5.55 -32.39 -24.01
C GLU A 81 -6.77 -31.66 -23.41
N VAL A 82 -7.33 -32.17 -22.31
CA VAL A 82 -8.59 -31.64 -21.73
C VAL A 82 -8.42 -30.26 -21.07
N SER A 83 -7.24 -29.96 -20.51
CA SER A 83 -6.97 -28.69 -19.82
C SER A 83 -6.74 -27.50 -20.76
N LYS A 84 -6.35 -27.74 -22.01
CA LYS A 84 -6.13 -26.67 -23.01
C LYS A 84 -7.44 -26.17 -23.59
N GLN A 85 -8.43 -27.06 -23.78
CA GLN A 85 -9.76 -26.72 -24.28
C GLN A 85 -10.56 -25.87 -23.28
N SER A 86 -10.55 -26.22 -21.99
CA SER A 86 -11.23 -25.44 -20.95
C SER A 86 -10.63 -24.03 -20.78
N LYS A 87 -9.30 -23.89 -20.86
CA LYS A 87 -8.60 -22.59 -20.86
C LYS A 87 -8.94 -21.74 -22.09
N LYS A 88 -9.15 -22.35 -23.27
CA LYS A 88 -9.55 -21.64 -24.50
C LYS A 88 -10.99 -21.11 -24.40
N LEU A 89 -11.92 -21.91 -23.89
CA LEU A 89 -13.32 -21.50 -23.67
C LEU A 89 -13.40 -20.33 -22.66
N SER A 90 -12.62 -20.38 -21.58
CA SER A 90 -12.54 -19.29 -20.58
C SER A 90 -12.02 -17.98 -21.18
N LYS A 91 -10.99 -18.04 -22.03
CA LYS A 91 -10.46 -16.84 -22.73
C LYS A 91 -11.49 -16.25 -23.70
N LYS A 92 -12.23 -17.09 -24.43
CA LYS A 92 -13.28 -16.65 -25.37
C LYS A 92 -14.44 -15.97 -24.64
N MET A 93 -14.88 -16.53 -23.52
CA MET A 93 -15.93 -15.95 -22.66
C MET A 93 -15.54 -14.58 -22.10
N ARG A 94 -14.29 -14.44 -21.63
CA ARG A 94 -13.79 -13.16 -21.11
C ARG A 94 -13.78 -12.06 -22.17
N LYS A 95 -13.39 -12.41 -23.40
CA LYS A 95 -13.35 -11.46 -24.52
C LYS A 95 -14.75 -11.03 -24.97
N LEU A 96 -15.75 -11.91 -24.85
CA LEU A 96 -17.14 -11.60 -25.16
C LEU A 96 -17.75 -10.62 -24.15
N MET A 97 -17.55 -10.87 -22.84
CA MET A 97 -18.02 -9.96 -21.78
C MET A 97 -17.39 -8.57 -21.87
N GLU A 98 -16.12 -8.49 -22.24
CA GLU A 98 -15.43 -7.20 -22.41
C GLU A 98 -15.98 -6.40 -23.59
N HIS A 99 -16.26 -7.07 -24.71
CA HIS A 99 -16.89 -6.44 -25.87
C HIS A 99 -18.31 -5.96 -25.57
N GLU A 100 -19.10 -6.77 -24.85
CA GLU A 100 -20.45 -6.39 -24.41
C GLU A 100 -20.41 -5.17 -23.48
N LYS A 101 -19.49 -5.16 -22.50
CA LYS A 101 -19.31 -4.01 -21.59
C LYS A 101 -18.92 -2.74 -22.35
N GLN A 102 -18.04 -2.85 -23.35
CA GLN A 102 -17.67 -1.70 -24.20
C GLN A 102 -18.85 -1.16 -25.01
N LEU A 103 -19.74 -2.04 -25.49
CA LEU A 103 -20.97 -1.61 -26.15
C LEU A 103 -21.91 -0.92 -25.16
N GLN A 104 -22.06 -1.45 -23.95
CA GLN A 104 -22.87 -0.82 -22.90
C GLN A 104 -22.32 0.55 -22.48
N GLU A 105 -21.00 0.70 -22.34
CA GLU A 105 -20.37 1.99 -22.02
C GLU A 105 -20.55 2.99 -23.16
N LYS A 106 -20.40 2.56 -24.42
CA LYS A 106 -20.67 3.44 -25.58
C LYS A 106 -22.14 3.82 -25.70
N GLU A 107 -23.05 2.90 -25.43
CA GLU A 107 -24.49 3.19 -25.40
C GLU A 107 -24.84 4.11 -24.25
N PHE A 108 -24.25 3.90 -23.07
CA PHE A 108 -24.40 4.76 -21.92
C PHE A 108 -23.87 6.17 -22.20
N GLU A 109 -22.67 6.32 -22.75
CA GLU A 109 -22.13 7.63 -23.15
C GLU A 109 -23.03 8.32 -24.17
N ARG A 110 -23.46 7.61 -25.22
CA ARG A 110 -24.38 8.17 -26.22
C ARG A 110 -25.71 8.60 -25.61
N ALA A 111 -26.29 7.78 -24.73
CA ALA A 111 -27.54 8.10 -24.04
C ALA A 111 -27.36 9.27 -23.06
N PHE A 112 -26.28 9.26 -22.29
CA PHE A 112 -25.92 10.30 -21.33
C PHE A 112 -25.70 11.65 -22.01
N PHE A 113 -24.96 11.69 -23.13
CA PHE A 113 -24.77 12.93 -23.89
C PHE A 113 -26.07 13.42 -24.51
N ARG A 114 -26.92 12.52 -25.05
CA ARG A 114 -28.24 12.88 -25.57
C ARG A 114 -29.16 13.48 -24.51
N GLU A 115 -29.07 13.00 -23.27
CA GLU A 115 -29.96 13.39 -22.18
C GLU A 115 -29.47 14.60 -21.39
N PHE A 116 -28.15 14.79 -21.28
CA PHE A 116 -27.54 15.84 -20.46
C PHE A 116 -26.93 17.00 -21.26
N TRP A 117 -26.68 16.84 -22.57
CA TRP A 117 -26.10 17.88 -23.44
C TRP A 117 -26.72 17.89 -24.86
N PRO A 118 -27.95 18.41 -25.03
CA PRO A 118 -28.70 18.32 -26.29
C PRO A 118 -28.09 19.10 -27.47
N ASP A 119 -27.29 20.14 -27.20
CA ASP A 119 -26.92 21.17 -28.18
C ASP A 119 -25.61 20.89 -28.95
N ASN A 120 -25.08 19.66 -28.96
CA ASN A 120 -23.83 19.35 -29.67
C ASN A 120 -23.91 18.12 -30.60
N VAL A 121 -25.09 17.90 -31.20
CA VAL A 121 -25.30 17.05 -32.39
C VAL A 121 -25.80 17.91 -33.54
#